data_AF-A0A1I3WQX1-F1
#
_entry.id   AF-A0A1I3WQX1-F1
#
_cell.length_a   1.000
_cell.length_b   1.000
_cell.length_c   1.000
_cell.angle_alpha   90.00
_cell.angle_beta   90.00
_cell.angle_gamma   90.00
#
_symmetry.space_group_name_H-M   'P 1'
#
loop_
_entity.id
_entity.type
_entity.pdbx_description
1 polymer ?
#
loop_
_entity_poly.entity_id
_entity_poly.type
_entity_poly.pdbx_seq_one_letter_code
_entity_poly.pdbx_strand_id
1 'polypeptide(L)'
;MTLPFPGSATDTANATLIFSIAAALLYLIMLDAPQSFRRMAVKTFAVALLSVLAFFQGGPVLLVAALALSAVGDAFLARDGDKAFLAGLGSFLAAHLVYIALFWQSGGSAGILVAEPWRAVLAAAMLVFALFMLSRLLRVVASDMRLPIVLYVAAIVVMGIAALTLGNLFIIAGAVAFMASDTVLASEKFLMAEQSPGSRPARVAVWVLYYAAQLSITLGFLLGDAGLT
;
A
#
# COMPACT_ATOMS: atom_id res chain seq x y z
N MET A 1 -11.92 -24.83 -0.94
CA MET A 1 -11.86 -23.36 -0.93
C MET A 1 -12.67 -22.87 -2.11
N THR A 2 -13.69 -22.04 -1.87
CA THR A 2 -14.36 -21.31 -2.94
C THR A 2 -13.44 -20.20 -3.42
N LEU A 3 -13.32 -20.04 -4.74
CA LEU A 3 -12.53 -18.95 -5.33
C LEU A 3 -13.27 -17.61 -5.16
N PRO A 4 -12.57 -16.49 -5.04
CA PRO A 4 -13.19 -15.18 -4.78
C PRO A 4 -14.02 -14.67 -5.95
N PHE A 5 -13.69 -15.04 -7.20
CA PHE A 5 -14.49 -14.71 -8.38
C PHE A 5 -15.21 -15.95 -8.93
N PRO A 6 -16.39 -15.79 -9.56
CA PRO A 6 -17.12 -16.90 -10.16
C PRO A 6 -16.26 -17.69 -11.14
N GLY A 7 -16.50 -19.00 -11.20
CA GLY A 7 -15.81 -19.91 -12.13
C GLY A 7 -14.69 -20.74 -11.49
N SER A 8 -13.85 -21.27 -12.37
CA SER A 8 -12.70 -22.11 -12.11
C SER A 8 -11.42 -21.30 -11.81
N ALA A 9 -10.36 -21.99 -11.42
CA ALA A 9 -9.06 -21.37 -11.18
C ALA A 9 -8.39 -20.86 -12.46
N THR A 10 -8.80 -21.37 -13.62
CA THR A 10 -8.26 -20.98 -14.93
C THR A 10 -8.97 -19.76 -15.54
N ASP A 11 -10.09 -19.33 -14.96
CA ASP A 11 -10.77 -18.12 -15.40
C ASP A 11 -9.91 -16.89 -15.11
N THR A 12 -9.95 -15.92 -16.03
CA THR A 12 -8.99 -14.80 -16.08
C THR A 12 -8.85 -14.07 -14.74
N ALA A 13 -9.95 -13.83 -14.03
CA ALA A 13 -9.93 -13.13 -12.74
C ALA A 13 -9.21 -13.95 -11.65
N ASN A 14 -9.61 -15.20 -11.47
CA ASN A 14 -9.01 -16.10 -10.48
C ASN A 14 -7.55 -16.41 -10.81
N ALA A 15 -7.22 -16.66 -12.08
CA ALA A 15 -5.86 -16.88 -12.53
C ALA A 15 -4.98 -15.65 -12.27
N THR A 16 -5.45 -14.45 -12.62
CA THR A 16 -4.71 -13.19 -12.38
C THR A 16 -4.42 -12.99 -10.89
N LEU A 17 -5.42 -13.22 -10.03
CA LEU A 17 -5.25 -13.14 -8.58
C LEU A 17 -4.24 -14.18 -8.06
N ILE A 18 -4.34 -15.44 -8.51
CA ILE A 18 -3.42 -16.51 -8.12
C ILE A 18 -1.99 -16.16 -8.54
N PHE A 19 -1.78 -15.67 -9.76
CA PHE A 19 -0.46 -15.24 -10.24
C PHE A 19 0.08 -14.03 -9.46
N SER A 20 -0.78 -13.09 -9.07
CA SER A 20 -0.41 -11.95 -8.24
C SER A 20 0.11 -12.42 -6.87
N ILE A 21 -0.62 -13.32 -6.22
CA ILE A 21 -0.24 -13.90 -4.92
C ILE A 21 1.04 -14.74 -5.06
N ALA A 22 1.13 -15.57 -6.10
CA ALA A 22 2.32 -16.36 -6.36
C ALA A 22 3.56 -15.49 -6.58
N ALA A 23 3.44 -14.38 -7.32
CA ALA A 23 4.52 -13.42 -7.49
C ALA A 23 4.92 -12.76 -6.15
N ALA A 24 3.96 -12.43 -5.30
CA ALA A 24 4.23 -11.87 -3.98
C ALA A 24 4.97 -12.85 -3.04
N LEU A 25 4.59 -14.13 -3.07
CA LEU A 25 5.27 -15.19 -2.33
C LEU A 25 6.66 -15.47 -2.90
N LEU A 26 6.81 -15.46 -4.23
CA LEU A 26 8.10 -15.60 -4.88
C LEU A 26 9.04 -14.45 -4.51
N TYR A 27 8.53 -13.21 -4.45
CA TYR A 27 9.34 -12.07 -4.01
C TYR A 27 9.84 -12.22 -2.57
N LEU A 28 9.04 -12.77 -1.65
CA LEU A 28 9.47 -13.06 -0.28
C LEU A 28 10.68 -14.00 -0.25
N ILE A 29 10.70 -15.02 -1.10
CA ILE A 29 11.82 -15.95 -1.21
C ILE A 29 13.06 -15.26 -1.80
N MET A 30 12.84 -14.31 -2.71
CA MET A 30 13.88 -13.53 -3.37
C MET A 30 14.35 -12.30 -2.59
N LEU A 31 13.86 -12.07 -1.38
CA LEU A 31 14.03 -10.81 -0.64
C LEU A 31 15.49 -10.50 -0.31
N ASP A 32 16.30 -11.52 -0.05
CA ASP A 32 17.73 -11.41 0.22
C ASP A 32 18.60 -11.68 -1.03
N ALA A 33 17.99 -11.91 -2.20
CA ALA A 33 18.72 -12.09 -3.44
C ALA A 33 19.34 -10.74 -3.89
N PRO A 34 20.51 -10.77 -4.55
CA PRO A 34 21.11 -9.56 -5.14
C PRO A 34 20.13 -8.81 -6.04
N GLN A 35 20.34 -7.50 -6.15
CA GLN A 35 19.56 -6.68 -7.06
C GLN A 35 19.68 -7.21 -8.48
N SER A 36 18.53 -7.40 -9.12
CA SER A 36 18.45 -7.93 -10.46
C SER A 36 17.15 -7.49 -11.11
N PHE A 37 17.15 -7.41 -12.44
CA PHE A 37 15.94 -7.15 -13.21
C PHE A 37 14.83 -8.14 -12.85
N ARG A 38 15.17 -9.42 -12.62
CA ARG A 38 14.23 -10.46 -12.20
C ARG A 38 13.55 -10.13 -10.88
N ARG A 39 14.32 -9.75 -9.84
CA ARG A 39 13.78 -9.39 -8.52
C ARG A 39 12.84 -8.19 -8.60
N MET A 40 13.24 -7.15 -9.33
CA MET A 40 12.41 -5.97 -9.62
C MET A 40 11.12 -6.37 -10.33
N ALA A 41 11.22 -7.18 -11.40
CA ALA A 41 10.08 -7.61 -12.18
C ALA A 41 9.07 -8.39 -11.33
N VAL A 42 9.52 -9.38 -10.54
CA VAL A 42 8.61 -10.17 -9.68
C VAL A 42 7.88 -9.27 -8.67
N LYS A 43 8.59 -8.34 -8.02
CA LYS A 43 7.98 -7.38 -7.07
C LYS A 43 6.90 -6.53 -7.75
N THR A 44 7.27 -5.92 -8.88
CA THR A 44 6.40 -5.03 -9.66
C THR A 44 5.19 -5.77 -10.20
N PHE A 45 5.40 -6.99 -10.68
CA PHE A 45 4.37 -7.81 -11.30
C PHE A 45 3.29 -8.24 -10.30
N ALA A 46 3.65 -8.47 -9.03
CA ALA A 46 2.68 -8.80 -7.99
C ALA A 46 1.57 -7.75 -7.90
N VAL A 47 1.92 -6.46 -7.85
CA VAL A 47 0.94 -5.37 -7.74
C VAL A 47 0.37 -4.97 -9.10
N ALA A 48 1.16 -5.04 -10.18
CA ALA A 48 0.65 -4.77 -11.54
C ALA A 48 -0.48 -5.74 -11.92
N LEU A 49 -0.39 -7.01 -11.50
CA LEU A 49 -1.48 -7.97 -11.72
C LEU A 49 -2.75 -7.62 -10.93
N LEU A 50 -2.66 -7.00 -9.76
CA LEU A 50 -3.84 -6.48 -9.05
C LEU A 50 -4.47 -5.33 -9.85
N SER A 51 -3.66 -4.45 -10.46
CA SER A 51 -4.16 -3.41 -11.36
C SER A 51 -4.90 -3.99 -12.57
N VAL A 52 -4.34 -5.03 -13.18
CA VAL A 52 -4.94 -5.74 -14.32
C VAL A 52 -6.23 -6.45 -13.90
N LEU A 53 -6.24 -7.08 -12.72
CA LEU A 53 -7.43 -7.70 -12.15
C LEU A 53 -8.55 -6.67 -11.96
N ALA A 54 -8.23 -5.53 -11.34
CA ALA A 54 -9.19 -4.45 -11.13
C ALA A 54 -9.80 -3.94 -12.45
N PHE A 55 -8.98 -3.81 -13.49
CA PHE A 55 -9.45 -3.43 -14.83
C PHE A 55 -10.39 -4.48 -15.43
N PHE A 56 -10.01 -5.76 -15.44
CA PHE A 56 -10.84 -6.82 -16.04
C PHE A 56 -12.12 -7.11 -15.27
N GLN A 57 -12.16 -6.81 -13.98
CA GLN A 57 -13.39 -6.93 -13.17
C GLN A 57 -14.27 -5.67 -13.22
N GLY A 58 -13.93 -4.68 -14.05
CA GLY A 58 -14.70 -3.45 -14.16
C GLY A 58 -14.66 -2.58 -12.91
N GLY A 59 -13.60 -2.72 -12.09
CA GLY A 59 -13.40 -1.92 -10.89
C GLY A 59 -13.14 -0.44 -11.19
N PRO A 60 -13.12 0.41 -10.15
CA PRO A 60 -12.94 1.86 -10.33
C PRO A 60 -11.64 2.20 -11.07
N VAL A 61 -11.69 3.11 -12.04
CA VAL A 61 -10.50 3.54 -12.80
C VAL A 61 -9.41 4.11 -11.88
N LEU A 62 -9.81 4.79 -10.80
CA LEU A 62 -8.87 5.31 -9.80
C LEU A 62 -8.15 4.17 -9.04
N LEU A 63 -8.80 3.03 -8.79
CA LEU A 63 -8.15 1.86 -8.20
C LEU A 63 -7.07 1.31 -9.13
N VAL A 64 -7.41 1.15 -10.41
CA VAL A 64 -6.46 0.70 -11.44
C VAL A 64 -5.25 1.65 -11.49
N ALA A 65 -5.49 2.96 -11.54
CA ALA A 65 -4.42 3.96 -11.59
C ALA A 65 -3.53 3.95 -10.33
N ALA A 66 -4.12 3.84 -9.13
CA ALA A 66 -3.38 3.79 -7.88
C ALA A 66 -2.49 2.54 -7.79
N LEU A 67 -3.00 1.37 -8.21
CA LEU A 67 -2.24 0.12 -8.26
C LEU A 67 -1.11 0.18 -9.31
N ALA A 68 -1.37 0.74 -10.49
CA ALA A 68 -0.34 0.92 -11.52
C ALA A 68 0.78 1.85 -11.04
N LEU A 69 0.46 2.98 -10.42
CA LEU A 69 1.44 3.90 -9.81
C LEU A 69 2.21 3.24 -8.66
N SER A 70 1.54 2.40 -7.86
CA SER A 70 2.19 1.63 -6.79
C SER A 70 3.19 0.62 -7.38
N ALA A 71 2.83 -0.08 -8.45
CA ALA A 71 3.73 -1.00 -9.15
C ALA A 71 4.94 -0.28 -9.77
N VAL A 72 4.74 0.91 -10.35
CA VAL A 72 5.85 1.75 -10.83
C VAL A 72 6.76 2.17 -9.67
N GLY A 73 6.18 2.51 -8.51
CA GLY A 73 6.92 2.79 -7.28
C GLY A 73 7.77 1.60 -6.83
N ASP A 74 7.21 0.38 -6.89
CA ASP A 74 7.94 -0.86 -6.59
C ASP A 74 9.13 -1.10 -7.52
N ALA A 75 8.98 -0.80 -8.82
CA ALA A 75 10.06 -0.91 -9.78
C ALA A 75 11.22 0.04 -9.47
N PHE A 76 10.91 1.27 -9.05
CA PHE A 76 11.92 2.24 -8.63
C PHE A 76 12.59 1.85 -7.31
N LEU A 77 11.82 1.43 -6.29
CA LEU A 77 12.36 1.01 -4.99
C LEU A 77 13.18 -0.29 -5.04
N ALA A 78 13.06 -1.08 -6.11
CA ALA A 78 13.88 -2.27 -6.31
C ALA A 78 15.32 -1.97 -6.79
N ARG A 79 15.63 -0.70 -7.07
CA ARG A 79 16.96 -0.22 -7.51
C ARG A 79 17.62 0.57 -6.37
N ASP A 80 18.94 0.46 -6.27
CA ASP A 80 19.73 1.27 -5.34
C ASP A 80 19.85 2.73 -5.76
N GLY A 81 20.08 3.58 -4.75
CA GLY A 81 20.42 4.98 -4.90
C GLY A 81 19.27 5.95 -4.61
N ASP A 82 19.63 7.13 -4.12
CA ASP A 82 18.67 8.12 -3.64
C ASP A 82 17.74 8.65 -4.73
N LYS A 83 18.21 8.70 -5.98
CA LYS A 83 17.35 9.08 -7.13
C LYS A 83 16.24 8.06 -7.38
N ALA A 84 16.57 6.77 -7.30
CA ALA A 84 15.59 5.70 -7.46
C ALA A 84 14.61 5.68 -6.28
N PHE A 85 15.12 5.88 -5.05
CA PHE A 85 14.28 6.05 -3.87
C PHE A 85 13.31 7.23 -4.01
N LEU A 86 13.78 8.41 -4.40
CA LEU A 86 12.95 9.60 -4.61
C LEU A 86 11.91 9.40 -5.72
N ALA A 87 12.27 8.75 -6.83
CA ALA A 87 11.33 8.41 -7.88
C ALA A 87 10.25 7.43 -7.38
N GLY A 88 10.63 6.43 -6.59
CA GLY A 88 9.71 5.50 -5.94
C GLY A 88 8.77 6.22 -4.98
N LEU A 89 9.31 7.08 -4.11
CA LEU A 89 8.56 7.91 -3.17
C LEU A 89 7.55 8.81 -3.89
N GLY A 90 7.95 9.44 -5.00
CA GLY A 90 7.06 10.26 -5.82
C GLY A 90 5.94 9.45 -6.48
N SER A 91 6.23 8.25 -6.97
CA SER A 91 5.24 7.35 -7.57
C SER A 91 4.23 6.87 -6.51
N PHE A 92 4.69 6.50 -5.33
CA PHE A 92 3.82 6.15 -4.22
C PHE A 92 3.01 7.35 -3.73
N LEU A 93 3.59 8.54 -3.63
CA LEU A 93 2.84 9.75 -3.30
C LEU A 93 1.69 9.97 -4.28
N ALA A 94 1.94 9.85 -5.58
CA ALA A 94 0.90 9.92 -6.59
C ALA A 94 -0.17 8.84 -6.39
N ALA A 95 0.23 7.59 -6.10
CA ALA A 95 -0.71 6.52 -5.78
C ALA A 95 -1.60 6.85 -4.56
N HIS A 96 -1.03 7.40 -3.49
CA HIS A 96 -1.78 7.84 -2.31
C HIS A 96 -2.79 8.94 -2.64
N LEU A 97 -2.42 9.91 -3.46
CA LEU A 97 -3.35 10.97 -3.90
C LEU A 97 -4.51 10.39 -4.73
N VAL A 98 -4.24 9.40 -5.58
CA VAL A 98 -5.28 8.70 -6.33
C VAL A 98 -6.16 7.86 -5.40
N TYR A 99 -5.59 7.19 -4.40
CA TYR A 99 -6.36 6.47 -3.37
C TYR A 99 -7.24 7.42 -2.54
N ILE A 100 -6.74 8.60 -2.17
CA ILE A 100 -7.56 9.64 -1.51
C ILE A 100 -8.75 10.00 -2.38
N ALA A 101 -8.54 10.26 -3.67
CA ALA A 101 -9.63 10.58 -4.59
C ALA A 101 -10.64 9.43 -4.72
N LEU A 102 -10.17 8.18 -4.80
CA LEU A 102 -11.02 6.99 -4.82
C LEU A 102 -11.85 6.88 -3.55
N PHE A 103 -11.22 6.94 -2.37
CA PHE A 103 -11.89 6.77 -1.08
C PHE A 103 -12.85 7.93 -0.80
N TRP A 104 -12.54 9.13 -1.26
CA TRP A 104 -13.44 10.27 -1.16
C TRP A 104 -14.69 10.11 -2.03
N GLN A 105 -14.56 9.55 -3.24
CA GLN A 105 -15.68 9.32 -4.14
C GLN A 105 -16.56 8.15 -3.70
N SER A 106 -15.97 7.13 -3.08
CA SER A 106 -16.68 5.93 -2.63
C SER A 106 -17.10 5.98 -1.16
N GLY A 107 -16.56 6.91 -0.38
CA GLY A 107 -16.80 7.06 1.05
C GLY A 107 -18.13 7.73 1.37
N GLY A 108 -18.63 7.48 2.58
CA GLY A 108 -19.77 8.21 3.12
C GLY A 108 -19.40 9.62 3.59
N SER A 109 -20.38 10.36 4.11
CA SER A 109 -20.12 11.68 4.70
C SER A 109 -19.08 11.59 5.83
N ALA A 110 -18.24 12.62 5.98
CA ALA A 110 -17.30 12.72 7.10
C ALA A 110 -17.97 12.63 8.49
N GLY A 111 -19.29 12.83 8.56
CA GLY A 111 -20.09 12.61 9.76
C GLY A 111 -20.00 11.20 10.33
N ILE A 112 -19.71 10.17 9.52
CA ILE A 112 -19.53 8.79 10.01
C ILE A 112 -18.36 8.66 10.99
N LEU A 113 -17.33 9.51 10.84
CA LEU A 113 -16.19 9.53 11.75
C LEU A 113 -16.59 9.98 13.15
N VAL A 114 -17.60 10.84 13.27
CA VAL A 114 -18.14 11.33 14.56
C VAL A 114 -19.22 10.39 15.08
N ALA A 115 -20.03 9.82 14.18
CA ALA A 115 -21.13 8.92 14.54
C ALA A 115 -20.64 7.58 15.10
N GLU A 116 -19.50 7.07 14.63
CA GLU A 116 -18.91 5.82 15.10
C GLU A 116 -17.62 6.09 15.91
N PRO A 117 -17.65 6.04 17.25
CA PRO A 117 -16.52 6.46 18.09
C PRO A 117 -15.21 5.73 17.81
N TRP A 118 -15.27 4.46 17.43
CA TRP A 118 -14.08 3.68 17.11
C TRP A 118 -13.32 4.24 15.89
N ARG A 119 -14.02 4.83 14.91
CA ARG A 119 -13.40 5.49 13.74
C ARG A 119 -12.72 6.79 14.15
N ALA A 120 -13.36 7.59 15.02
CA ALA A 120 -12.76 8.81 15.57
C ALA A 120 -11.47 8.50 16.33
N VAL A 121 -11.52 7.49 17.20
CA VAL A 121 -10.35 7.05 18.00
C VAL A 121 -9.24 6.55 17.09
N LEU A 122 -9.57 5.75 16.08
CA LEU A 122 -8.58 5.25 15.12
C LEU A 122 -7.95 6.38 14.30
N ALA A 123 -8.74 7.33 13.79
CA ALA A 123 -8.23 8.51 13.09
C ALA A 123 -7.27 9.34 13.96
N ALA A 124 -7.65 9.59 15.21
CA ALA A 124 -6.81 10.31 16.17
C ALA A 124 -5.51 9.53 16.47
N ALA A 125 -5.59 8.23 16.67
CA ALA A 125 -4.43 7.37 16.91
C ALA A 125 -3.47 7.39 15.71
N MET A 126 -3.98 7.29 14.48
CA MET A 126 -3.20 7.37 13.25
C MET A 126 -2.49 8.72 13.12
N LEU A 127 -3.19 9.82 13.40
CA LEU A 127 -2.61 11.16 13.35
C LEU A 127 -1.51 11.35 14.40
N VAL A 128 -1.79 10.98 15.66
CA VAL A 128 -0.81 11.10 16.76
C VAL A 128 0.43 10.26 16.45
N PHE A 129 0.24 9.02 16.00
CA PHE A 129 1.34 8.13 15.64
C PHE A 129 2.16 8.68 14.46
N ALA A 130 1.51 9.18 13.41
CA ALA A 130 2.18 9.77 12.26
C ALA A 130 2.99 11.02 12.65
N LEU A 131 2.45 11.89 13.49
CA LEU A 131 3.17 13.07 14.01
C LEU A 131 4.38 12.66 14.87
N PHE A 132 4.22 11.64 15.72
CA PHE A 132 5.32 11.06 16.49
C PHE A 132 6.43 10.55 15.56
N MET A 133 6.09 9.73 14.57
CA MET A 133 7.05 9.20 13.59
C MET A 133 7.70 10.31 12.75
N LEU A 134 6.94 11.29 12.29
CA LEU A 134 7.46 12.44 11.55
C LEU A 134 8.49 13.21 12.39
N SER A 135 8.21 13.42 13.67
CA SER A 135 9.14 14.11 14.59
C SER A 135 10.47 13.36 14.75
N ARG A 136 10.43 12.02 14.70
CA ARG A 136 11.63 11.16 14.76
C ARG A 136 12.42 11.26 13.46
N LEU A 137 11.75 11.17 12.31
CA LEU A 137 12.37 11.23 11.00
C LEU A 137 13.04 12.58 10.74
N LEU A 138 12.38 13.70 11.07
CA LEU A 138 12.90 15.05 10.82
C LEU A 138 14.20 15.37 11.58
N ARG A 139 14.52 14.61 12.64
CA ARG A 139 15.78 14.74 13.40
C ARG A 139 16.97 14.08 12.71
N VAL A 140 16.73 13.08 11.87
CA VAL A 140 17.80 12.26 11.25
C VAL A 140 17.94 12.49 9.75
N VAL A 141 16.88 12.89 9.07
CA VAL A 141 16.90 13.08 7.61
C VAL A 141 17.60 14.37 7.23
N ALA A 142 18.29 14.34 6.08
CA ALA A 142 18.90 15.51 5.46
C ALA A 142 17.84 16.58 5.14
N SER A 143 18.28 17.85 5.07
CA SER A 143 17.37 19.00 4.94
C SER A 143 16.55 19.00 3.65
N ASP A 144 17.13 18.50 2.56
CA ASP A 144 16.50 18.32 1.25
C ASP A 144 15.39 17.24 1.25
N MET A 145 15.51 16.23 2.11
CA MET A 145 14.54 15.15 2.26
C MET A 145 13.36 15.49 3.19
N ARG A 146 13.44 16.58 3.97
CA ARG A 146 12.38 16.94 4.93
C ARG A 146 11.05 17.22 4.26
N LEU A 147 11.04 18.05 3.21
CA LEU A 147 9.80 18.41 2.51
C LEU A 147 9.15 17.20 1.82
N PRO A 148 9.87 16.37 1.04
CA PRO A 148 9.33 15.12 0.51
C PRO A 148 8.69 14.22 1.57
N ILE A 149 9.36 14.03 2.72
CA ILE A 149 8.85 13.19 3.81
C ILE A 149 7.59 13.78 4.44
N VAL A 150 7.55 15.10 4.70
CA VAL A 150 6.36 15.76 5.26
C VAL A 150 5.16 15.60 4.33
N LEU A 151 5.34 15.85 3.02
CA LEU A 151 4.28 15.71 2.03
C LEU A 151 3.78 14.27 1.94
N TYR A 152 4.71 13.30 1.99
CA TYR A 152 4.38 11.89 1.98
C TYR A 152 3.59 11.46 3.22
N VAL A 153 4.05 11.84 4.42
CA VAL A 153 3.38 11.52 5.68
C VAL A 153 2.00 12.19 5.75
N ALA A 154 1.86 13.41 5.23
CA ALA A 154 0.55 14.06 5.15
C ALA A 154 -0.40 13.29 4.22
N ALA A 155 0.05 12.90 3.03
CA ALA A 155 -0.77 12.16 2.07
C ALA A 155 -1.21 10.80 2.63
N ILE A 156 -0.33 10.04 3.26
CA ILE A 156 -0.70 8.72 3.80
C ILE A 156 -1.66 8.81 4.98
N VAL A 157 -1.56 9.84 5.84
CA VAL A 157 -2.53 10.10 6.90
C VAL A 157 -3.90 10.48 6.32
N VAL A 158 -3.92 11.36 5.32
CA VAL A 158 -5.17 11.75 4.64
C VAL A 158 -5.80 10.54 3.95
N MET A 159 -5.01 9.69 3.29
CA MET A 159 -5.49 8.44 2.69
C MET A 159 -6.09 7.52 3.76
N GLY A 160 -5.39 7.32 4.88
CA GLY A 160 -5.88 6.50 5.98
C GLY A 160 -7.19 7.01 6.57
N ILE A 161 -7.29 8.31 6.84
CA ILE A 161 -8.52 8.93 7.35
C ILE A 161 -9.65 8.85 6.33
N ALA A 162 -9.36 9.07 5.03
CA ALA A 162 -10.36 8.91 3.97
C ALA A 162 -10.88 7.47 3.90
N ALA A 163 -10.03 6.46 4.11
CA ALA A 163 -10.45 5.07 4.15
C ALA A 163 -11.46 4.79 5.29
N LEU A 164 -11.32 5.49 6.42
CA LEU A 164 -12.25 5.39 7.55
C LEU A 164 -13.65 5.93 7.24
N THR A 165 -13.88 6.56 6.08
CA THR A 165 -15.23 6.95 5.65
C THR A 165 -15.97 5.83 4.91
N LEU A 166 -15.27 4.74 4.55
CA LEU A 166 -15.83 3.60 3.83
C LEU A 166 -16.51 2.61 4.78
N GLY A 167 -17.56 1.94 4.34
CA GLY A 167 -18.23 0.89 5.11
C GLY A 167 -17.47 -0.43 5.17
N ASN A 168 -16.52 -0.65 4.25
CA ASN A 168 -15.85 -1.93 4.09
C ASN A 168 -14.59 -2.05 4.97
N LEU A 169 -14.64 -2.94 5.97
CA LEU A 169 -13.54 -3.19 6.91
C LEU A 169 -12.27 -3.73 6.23
N PHE A 170 -12.37 -4.43 5.10
CA PHE A 170 -11.18 -4.89 4.36
C PHE A 170 -10.40 -3.72 3.77
N ILE A 171 -11.09 -2.69 3.27
CA ILE A 171 -10.43 -1.49 2.74
C ILE A 171 -9.77 -0.70 3.89
N ILE A 172 -10.47 -0.57 5.03
CA ILE A 172 -9.91 0.09 6.22
C ILE A 172 -8.67 -0.65 6.73
N ALA A 173 -8.75 -1.98 6.88
CA ALA A 173 -7.62 -2.80 7.30
C ALA A 173 -6.45 -2.70 6.31
N GLY A 174 -6.75 -2.69 5.00
CA GLY A 174 -5.76 -2.50 3.95
C GLY A 174 -5.06 -1.14 4.04
N ALA A 175 -5.81 -0.06 4.22
CA ALA A 175 -5.24 1.28 4.38
C ALA A 175 -4.33 1.36 5.62
N VAL A 176 -4.76 0.82 6.77
CA VAL A 176 -3.94 0.77 7.99
C VAL A 176 -2.68 -0.08 7.79
N ALA A 177 -2.78 -1.22 7.10
CA ALA A 177 -1.62 -2.06 6.77
C ALA A 177 -0.64 -1.32 5.83
N PHE A 178 -1.12 -0.51 4.89
CA PHE A 178 -0.27 0.34 4.05
C PHE A 178 0.52 1.33 4.91
N MET A 179 -0.17 2.05 5.81
CA MET A 179 0.49 2.99 6.73
C MET A 179 1.55 2.31 7.60
N ALA A 180 1.24 1.11 8.09
CA ALA A 180 2.19 0.32 8.86
C ALA A 180 3.41 -0.08 8.03
N SER A 181 3.21 -0.53 6.78
CA SER A 181 4.30 -0.86 5.87
C SER A 181 5.24 0.34 5.66
N ASP A 182 4.70 1.51 5.33
CA ASP A 182 5.49 2.71 5.05
C ASP A 182 6.21 3.23 6.29
N THR A 183 5.61 3.04 7.47
CA THR A 183 6.28 3.33 8.75
C THR A 183 7.50 2.44 8.95
N VAL A 184 7.37 1.13 8.67
CA VAL A 184 8.50 0.19 8.78
C VAL A 184 9.56 0.51 7.72
N LEU A 185 9.14 0.83 6.49
CA LEU A 185 10.04 1.20 5.39
C LEU A 185 10.84 2.46 5.73
N ALA A 186 10.18 3.51 6.23
CA ALA A 186 10.85 4.74 6.65
C ALA A 186 11.78 4.51 7.84
N SER A 187 11.39 3.64 8.77
CA SER A 187 12.23 3.28 9.92
C SER A 187 13.47 2.53 9.48
N GLU A 188 13.33 1.56 8.58
CA GLU A 188 14.45 0.79 8.04
C GLU A 188 15.41 1.69 7.25
N LYS A 189 14.89 2.59 6.42
CA LYS A 189 15.70 3.49 5.59
C LYS A 189 16.43 4.58 6.37
N PHE A 190 15.80 5.17 7.39
CA PHE A 190 16.32 6.39 8.04
C PHE A 190 16.70 6.23 9.51
N LEU A 191 16.13 5.26 10.23
CA LEU A 191 16.33 5.10 11.67
C LEU A 191 17.16 3.87 12.04
N MET A 192 17.34 2.93 11.10
CA MET A 192 18.13 1.71 11.31
C MET A 192 19.47 1.81 10.57
N ALA A 193 20.51 1.24 11.15
CA ALA A 193 21.78 1.06 10.44
C ALA A 193 21.63 -0.01 9.36
N GLU A 194 22.20 0.23 8.17
CA GLU A 194 22.11 -0.64 6.97
C GLU A 194 22.50 -2.10 7.22
N GLN A 195 23.27 -2.39 8.27
CA GLN A 195 23.75 -3.73 8.62
C GLN A 195 23.18 -4.26 9.96
N SER A 196 22.14 -3.64 10.50
CA SER A 196 21.54 -4.10 11.75
C SER A 196 20.81 -5.46 11.55
N PRO A 197 20.86 -6.37 12.55
CA PRO A 197 20.12 -7.64 12.52
C PRO A 197 18.60 -7.49 12.28
N GLY A 198 18.04 -6.31 12.59
CA GLY A 198 16.63 -5.99 12.40
C GLY A 198 16.23 -5.65 10.94
N SER A 199 17.20 -5.47 10.03
CA SER A 199 16.91 -5.06 8.65
C SER A 199 16.10 -6.10 7.87
N ARG A 200 16.37 -7.40 8.05
CA ARG A 200 15.62 -8.47 7.36
C ARG A 200 14.17 -8.60 7.83
N PRO A 201 13.87 -8.72 9.15
CA PRO A 201 12.49 -8.70 9.62
C PRO A 201 11.71 -7.45 9.18
N ALA A 202 12.36 -6.28 9.16
CA ALA A 202 11.74 -5.05 8.67
C ALA A 202 11.38 -5.15 7.18
N ARG A 203 12.31 -5.58 6.31
CA ARG A 203 12.03 -5.77 4.88
C ARG A 203 10.91 -6.79 4.62
N VAL A 204 10.85 -7.88 5.40
CA VAL A 204 9.75 -8.86 5.32
C VAL A 204 8.43 -8.22 5.74
N ALA A 205 8.41 -7.51 6.87
CA ALA A 205 7.22 -6.83 7.37
C ALA A 205 6.70 -5.78 6.37
N VAL A 206 7.58 -4.96 5.79
CA VAL A 206 7.25 -4.01 4.72
C VAL A 206 6.50 -4.72 3.61
N TRP A 207 7.08 -5.79 3.04
CA TRP A 207 6.48 -6.45 1.89
C TRP A 207 5.15 -7.14 2.22
N VAL A 208 5.07 -7.85 3.34
CA VAL A 208 3.84 -8.55 3.76
C VAL A 208 2.71 -7.55 4.02
N LEU A 209 2.97 -6.50 4.80
CA LEU A 209 1.98 -5.47 5.11
C LEU A 209 1.54 -4.73 3.85
N TYR A 210 2.49 -4.38 2.98
CA TYR A 210 2.21 -3.67 1.74
C TYR A 210 1.39 -4.50 0.76
N TYR A 211 1.80 -5.74 0.48
CA TYR A 211 1.06 -6.58 -0.45
C TYR A 211 -0.33 -6.94 0.10
N ALA A 212 -0.42 -7.22 1.40
CA ALA A 212 -1.71 -7.41 2.07
C ALA A 212 -2.59 -6.16 1.95
N ALA A 213 -2.03 -4.97 2.11
CA ALA A 213 -2.76 -3.71 1.94
C ALA A 213 -3.36 -3.58 0.53
N GLN A 214 -2.53 -3.73 -0.50
CA GLN A 214 -2.96 -3.63 -1.90
C GLN A 214 -4.02 -4.69 -2.23
N LEU A 215 -3.82 -5.92 -1.76
CA LEU A 215 -4.76 -7.01 -1.95
C LEU A 215 -6.10 -6.73 -1.26
N SER A 216 -6.09 -6.32 0.01
CA SER A 216 -7.30 -6.03 0.78
C SER A 216 -8.09 -4.85 0.21
N ILE A 217 -7.41 -3.78 -0.23
CA ILE A 217 -8.06 -2.65 -0.91
C ILE A 217 -8.68 -3.13 -2.23
N THR A 218 -7.92 -3.87 -3.05
CA THR A 218 -8.39 -4.38 -4.35
C THR A 218 -9.63 -5.25 -4.18
N LEU A 219 -9.56 -6.29 -3.34
CA LEU A 219 -10.68 -7.19 -3.11
C LEU A 219 -11.85 -6.49 -2.43
N GLY A 220 -11.59 -5.54 -1.54
CA GLY A 220 -12.64 -4.75 -0.89
C GLY A 220 -13.48 -3.95 -1.88
N PHE A 221 -12.86 -3.40 -2.94
CA PHE A 221 -13.60 -2.72 -4.02
C PHE A 221 -14.25 -3.67 -5.02
N LEU A 222 -13.60 -4.79 -5.36
CA LEU A 222 -14.13 -5.70 -6.37
C LEU A 222 -15.24 -6.63 -5.86
N LEU A 223 -15.19 -6.97 -4.57
CA LEU A 223 -16.13 -7.91 -3.95
C LEU A 223 -17.10 -7.22 -2.98
N GLY A 224 -16.81 -5.98 -2.55
CA GLY A 224 -17.65 -5.24 -1.61
C GLY A 224 -19.03 -4.87 -2.17
N ASP A 225 -19.12 -4.64 -3.48
CA ASP A 225 -20.39 -4.37 -4.17
C ASP A 225 -21.15 -5.68 -4.54
N ALA A 226 -20.50 -6.85 -4.39
CA ALA A 226 -21.02 -8.14 -4.83
C ALA A 226 -21.85 -8.90 -3.76
N GLY A 227 -22.23 -8.25 -2.65
CA GLY A 227 -23.20 -8.79 -1.70
C GLY A 227 -22.62 -9.17 -0.34
N LEU A 228 -22.74 -8.24 0.60
CA LEU A 228 -23.12 -8.53 1.99
C LEU A 228 -24.33 -7.65 2.31
N THR A 229 -25.43 -7.90 1.59
CA THR A 229 -26.80 -7.57 2.01
C THR A 229 -27.42 -8.82 2.60
#